data_AF-A0A966DSX3-F1
#
_entry.id   AF-A0A966DSX3-F1
#
_cell.length_a   1.000
_cell.length_b   1.000
_cell.length_c   1.000
_cell.angle_alpha   90.00
_cell.angle_beta   90.00
_cell.angle_gamma   90.00
#
_symmetry.space_group_name_H-M   'P 1'
#
loop_
_entity.id
_entity.type
_entity.pdbx_description
1 polymer ?
#
loop_
_entity_poly.entity_id
_entity_poly.type
_entity_poly.pdbx_seq_one_letter_code
_entity_poly.pdbx_strand_id
1 'polypeptide(L)'
;MRAVYTKPFFTALLIILVDQAVKIWVHSHMYLGERIEFLGSRGMLLYTENNGMAFGWELGGQLGKLALTLFRIGAVVGIGYGLVYLIKHKYHRGLIMNMALIFAGAVGNIIDSTVYGMIYGYAPVFQGRVVDMFYFPIIRGTFPSWVPIWAGQDFEFFRPIFNVADSAISVGVIMILLYQKRYFKHQEIEISSPHSEVLEE
;
A
#
# COMPACT_ATOMS: atom_id res chain seq x y z
N MET A 1 2.32 -29.33 3.36
CA MET A 1 2.51 -27.93 3.80
C MET A 1 2.91 -26.93 2.70
N ARG A 2 3.38 -27.31 1.50
CA ARG A 2 4.12 -26.35 0.63
C ARG A 2 3.29 -25.35 -0.21
N ALA A 3 2.18 -25.73 -0.85
CA ALA A 3 1.57 -24.89 -1.89
C ALA A 3 0.66 -23.74 -1.41
N VAL A 4 0.17 -23.77 -0.16
CA VAL A 4 -0.74 -22.72 0.36
C VAL A 4 0.05 -21.50 0.84
N TYR A 5 1.27 -21.71 1.36
CA TYR A 5 2.10 -20.65 1.93
C TYR A 5 3.06 -19.99 0.94
N THR A 6 3.23 -20.56 -0.26
CA THR A 6 3.98 -19.91 -1.35
C THR A 6 3.17 -18.83 -2.05
N LYS A 7 1.83 -18.97 -2.11
CA LYS A 7 0.95 -18.04 -2.80
C LYS A 7 1.09 -16.59 -2.32
N PRO A 8 1.08 -16.28 -1.01
CA PRO A 8 1.22 -14.89 -0.55
C PRO A 8 2.55 -14.25 -0.98
N PHE A 9 3.66 -15.00 -0.89
CA PHE A 9 4.98 -14.50 -1.32
C PHE A 9 5.07 -14.34 -2.84
N PHE A 10 4.48 -15.25 -3.60
CA PHE A 10 4.41 -15.14 -5.06
C PHE A 10 3.56 -13.93 -5.49
N THR A 11 2.40 -13.74 -4.87
CA THR A 11 1.57 -12.55 -5.10
C THR A 11 2.33 -11.27 -4.75
N ALA A 12 3.01 -11.25 -3.60
CA ALA A 12 3.80 -10.09 -3.19
C ALA A 12 4.92 -9.77 -4.18
N LEU A 13 5.65 -10.79 -4.64
CA LEU A 13 6.70 -10.63 -5.65
C LEU A 13 6.13 -10.07 -6.95
N LEU A 14 5.01 -10.60 -7.44
CA LEU A 14 4.37 -10.12 -8.67
C LEU A 14 3.97 -8.64 -8.56
N ILE A 15 3.38 -8.24 -7.43
CA ILE A 15 3.00 -6.85 -7.18
C ILE A 15 4.21 -5.93 -7.17
N ILE A 16 5.30 -6.32 -6.49
CA ILE A 16 6.54 -5.55 -6.47
C ILE A 16 7.09 -5.40 -7.89
N LEU A 17 7.13 -6.47 -8.68
CA LEU A 17 7.62 -6.42 -10.06
C LEU A 17 6.78 -5.51 -10.94
N VAL A 18 5.45 -5.59 -10.84
CA VAL A 18 4.55 -4.72 -11.61
C VAL A 18 4.70 -3.26 -11.17
N ASP A 19 4.74 -2.99 -9.87
CA ASP A 19 4.94 -1.64 -9.34
C ASP A 19 6.24 -1.01 -9.86
N GLN A 20 7.35 -1.72 -9.74
CA GLN A 20 8.66 -1.25 -10.18
C GLN A 20 8.73 -1.11 -11.71
N ALA A 21 8.13 -2.04 -12.47
CA ALA A 21 8.08 -1.94 -13.93
C ALA A 21 7.32 -0.69 -14.40
N VAL A 22 6.16 -0.38 -13.81
CA VAL A 22 5.38 0.81 -14.18
C VAL A 22 6.12 2.08 -13.75
N LYS A 23 6.72 2.12 -12.56
CA LYS A 23 7.49 3.28 -12.09
C LYS A 23 8.71 3.58 -12.98
N ILE A 24 9.46 2.54 -13.36
CA ILE A 24 10.59 2.67 -14.29
C ILE A 24 10.10 3.16 -15.65
N TRP A 25 8.97 2.63 -16.16
CA TRP A 25 8.40 3.08 -17.42
C TRP A 25 8.00 4.56 -17.38
N VAL A 26 7.29 5.00 -16.34
CA VAL A 26 6.89 6.41 -16.13
C VAL A 26 8.13 7.30 -16.06
N HIS A 27 9.13 6.96 -15.24
CA HIS A 27 10.35 7.75 -15.10
C HIS A 27 11.16 7.83 -16.42
N SER A 28 11.10 6.82 -17.29
CA SER A 28 11.88 6.79 -18.54
C SER A 28 11.16 7.40 -19.74
N HIS A 29 9.83 7.50 -19.72
CA HIS A 29 9.02 7.94 -20.86
C HIS A 29 8.23 9.23 -20.60
N MET A 30 8.17 9.73 -19.36
CA MET A 30 7.45 10.95 -19.01
C MET A 30 8.39 11.98 -18.37
N TYR A 31 8.13 13.26 -18.64
CA TYR A 31 8.69 14.37 -17.90
C TYR A 31 7.93 14.57 -16.59
N LEU A 32 8.62 15.08 -15.56
CA LEU A 32 7.98 15.39 -14.28
C LEU A 32 6.83 16.40 -14.49
N GLY A 33 5.64 16.07 -14.03
CA GLY A 33 4.41 16.85 -14.22
C GLY A 33 3.68 16.60 -15.55
N GLU A 34 4.23 15.77 -16.43
CA GLU A 34 3.58 15.39 -17.69
C GLU A 34 2.32 14.55 -17.44
N ARG A 35 1.33 14.73 -18.33
CA ARG A 35 0.03 14.06 -18.28
C ARG A 35 -0.21 13.25 -19.54
N ILE A 36 -0.54 11.98 -19.38
CA ILE A 36 -1.05 11.10 -20.44
C ILE A 36 -2.48 10.73 -20.10
N GLU A 37 -3.45 11.33 -20.79
CA GLU A 37 -4.88 11.05 -20.60
C GLU A 37 -5.28 9.75 -21.29
N PHE A 38 -5.90 8.83 -20.56
CA PHE A 38 -6.43 7.57 -21.12
C PHE A 38 -7.94 7.43 -20.93
N LEU A 39 -8.55 8.22 -20.04
CA LEU A 39 -10.00 8.29 -19.82
C LEU A 39 -10.48 9.75 -19.88
N GLY A 40 -10.00 10.47 -20.90
CA GLY A 40 -10.18 11.92 -21.01
C GLY A 40 -9.78 12.64 -19.72
N SER A 41 -10.60 13.61 -19.29
CA SER A 41 -10.31 14.41 -18.10
C SER A 41 -10.47 13.68 -16.76
N ARG A 42 -10.93 12.42 -16.73
CA ARG A 42 -11.28 11.68 -15.49
C ARG A 42 -10.25 10.63 -15.07
N GLY A 43 -9.33 10.28 -15.95
CA GLY A 43 -8.30 9.29 -15.67
C GLY A 43 -7.08 9.52 -16.54
N MET A 44 -5.95 9.80 -15.89
CA MET A 44 -4.69 10.11 -16.55
C MET A 44 -3.52 9.53 -15.76
N LEU A 45 -2.42 9.29 -16.46
CA LEU A 45 -1.12 9.19 -15.83
C LEU A 45 -0.60 10.61 -15.63
N LEU A 46 -0.22 10.96 -14.41
CA LEU A 46 0.42 12.22 -14.05
C LEU A 46 1.70 11.89 -13.31
N TYR A 47 2.85 12.05 -13.95
CA TYR A 47 4.12 11.74 -13.31
C TYR A 47 4.41 12.77 -12.21
N THR A 48 4.39 12.32 -10.97
CA THR A 48 4.80 13.11 -9.81
C THR A 48 5.74 12.31 -8.92
N GLU A 49 6.52 13.03 -8.13
CA GLU A 49 7.39 12.46 -7.11
C GLU A 49 6.95 12.92 -5.73
N ASN A 50 7.07 12.03 -4.76
CA ASN A 50 6.62 12.26 -3.40
C ASN A 50 7.74 11.93 -2.40
N ASN A 51 7.92 12.75 -1.38
CA ASN A 51 8.85 12.50 -0.29
C ASN A 51 8.45 11.28 0.58
N GLY A 52 7.34 10.61 0.28
CA GLY A 52 6.90 9.39 0.95
C GLY A 52 5.80 9.65 1.99
N MET A 53 5.02 10.71 1.85
CA MET A 53 3.83 10.92 2.67
C MET A 53 2.59 11.02 1.80
N ALA A 54 1.48 10.47 2.25
CA ALA A 54 0.21 10.68 1.57
C ALA A 54 -0.20 12.17 1.62
N PHE A 55 -1.02 12.59 0.67
CA PHE A 55 -1.61 13.94 0.60
C PHE A 55 -0.61 15.10 0.47
N GLY A 56 0.60 14.84 -0.02
CA GLY A 56 1.60 15.89 -0.32
C GLY A 56 2.15 16.57 0.93
N TRP A 57 2.02 15.96 2.11
CA TRP A 57 2.69 16.46 3.32
C TRP A 57 4.19 16.23 3.24
N GLU A 58 4.96 17.10 3.89
CA GLU A 58 6.41 16.95 3.98
C GLU A 58 6.87 17.11 5.42
N LEU A 59 7.69 16.18 5.87
CA LEU A 59 8.32 16.22 7.19
C LEU A 59 9.73 16.79 7.05
N GLY A 60 9.90 18.06 7.43
CA GLY A 60 11.17 18.61 7.92
C GLY A 60 12.43 18.40 7.07
N GLY A 61 12.34 18.49 5.74
CA GLY A 61 13.50 18.40 4.85
C GLY A 61 14.22 17.04 4.87
N GLN A 62 15.54 17.04 4.70
CA GLN A 62 16.34 15.81 4.57
C GLN A 62 16.30 14.90 5.80
N LEU A 63 16.28 15.48 7.01
CA LEU A 63 16.27 14.69 8.24
C LEU A 63 14.91 14.02 8.45
N GLY A 64 13.81 14.75 8.23
CA GLY A 64 12.47 14.17 8.33
C GLY A 64 12.22 13.14 7.22
N LYS A 65 12.74 13.35 6.01
CA LYS A 65 12.75 12.34 4.94
C LYS A 65 13.50 11.08 5.35
N LEU A 66 14.70 11.20 5.93
CA LEU A 66 15.45 10.05 6.42
C LEU A 66 14.68 9.29 7.50
N ALA A 67 14.13 10.01 8.49
CA ALA A 67 13.35 9.42 9.57
C ALA A 67 12.13 8.66 9.02
N LEU A 68 11.45 9.23 8.02
CA LEU A 68 10.31 8.61 7.36
C LEU A 68 10.70 7.33 6.61
N THR A 69 11.82 7.34 5.87
CA THR A 69 12.33 6.15 5.19
C THR A 69 12.72 5.06 6.21
N LEU A 70 13.41 5.41 7.29
CA LEU A 70 13.79 4.46 8.36
C LEU A 70 12.56 3.89 9.07
N PHE A 71 11.56 4.72 9.37
CA PHE A 71 10.29 4.28 9.94
C PHE A 71 9.59 3.26 9.03
N ARG A 72 9.52 3.54 7.72
CA ARG A 72 8.95 2.60 6.73
C ARG A 72 9.70 1.26 6.71
N ILE A 73 11.02 1.29 6.75
CA ILE A 73 11.84 0.06 6.83
C ILE A 73 11.50 -0.73 8.09
N GLY A 74 11.46 -0.08 9.26
CA GLY A 74 11.04 -0.72 10.51
C GLY A 74 9.63 -1.31 10.42
N ALA A 75 8.68 -0.56 9.85
CA ALA A 75 7.31 -1.02 9.65
C ALA A 75 7.23 -2.24 8.74
N VAL A 76 7.98 -2.28 7.63
CA VAL A 76 8.04 -3.42 6.71
C VAL A 76 8.64 -4.66 7.36
N VAL A 77 9.68 -4.51 8.18
CA VAL A 77 10.20 -5.62 8.98
C VAL A 77 9.13 -6.15 9.93
N GLY A 78 8.39 -5.27 10.61
CA GLY A 78 7.28 -5.64 11.47
C GLY A 78 6.14 -6.36 10.74
N ILE A 79 5.73 -5.84 9.58
CA ILE A 79 4.71 -6.46 8.72
C ILE A 79 5.18 -7.82 8.21
N GLY A 80 6.45 -7.94 7.80
CA GLY A 80 7.05 -9.19 7.35
C GLY A 80 7.08 -10.25 8.45
N TYR A 81 7.49 -9.86 9.66
CA TYR A 81 7.40 -10.71 10.85
C TYR A 81 5.96 -11.16 11.13
N GLY A 82 5.01 -10.22 11.10
CA GLY A 82 3.58 -10.48 11.27
C GLY A 82 3.04 -11.46 10.22
N LEU A 83 3.41 -11.29 8.95
CA LEU A 83 3.04 -12.20 7.87
C LEU A 83 3.53 -13.63 8.12
N VAL A 84 4.80 -13.79 8.51
CA VAL A 84 5.37 -15.11 8.86
C VAL A 84 4.66 -15.70 10.08
N TYR A 85 4.37 -14.89 11.10
CA TYR A 85 3.63 -15.32 12.28
C TYR A 85 2.23 -15.84 11.91
N LEU A 86 1.47 -15.10 11.10
CA LEU A 86 0.13 -15.48 10.65
C LEU A 86 0.14 -16.80 9.85
N ILE A 87 1.17 -16.99 9.02
CA ILE A 87 1.39 -18.21 8.25
C ILE A 87 1.65 -19.40 9.19
N LYS A 88 2.58 -19.25 10.15
CA LYS A 88 2.96 -20.32 11.09
C LYS A 88 1.78 -20.77 11.95
N HIS A 89 0.95 -19.83 12.40
CA HIS A 89 -0.22 -20.10 13.23
C HIS A 89 -1.49 -20.42 12.43
N LYS A 90 -1.37 -20.59 11.10
CA LYS A 90 -2.47 -21.01 10.20
C LYS A 90 -3.71 -20.12 10.29
N TYR A 91 -3.51 -18.81 10.43
CA TYR A 91 -4.60 -17.83 10.40
C TYR A 91 -5.38 -17.89 9.07
N HIS A 92 -6.55 -17.25 9.04
CA HIS A 92 -7.42 -17.25 7.88
C HIS A 92 -6.66 -16.84 6.60
N ARG A 93 -6.80 -17.64 5.53
CA ARG A 93 -6.02 -17.46 4.29
C ARG A 93 -6.19 -16.07 3.66
N GLY A 94 -7.39 -15.50 3.75
CA GLY A 94 -7.68 -14.14 3.27
C GLY A 94 -6.90 -13.07 4.04
N LEU A 95 -6.74 -13.22 5.37
CA LEU A 95 -5.95 -12.30 6.19
C LEU A 95 -4.48 -12.36 5.80
N ILE A 96 -3.94 -13.57 5.61
CA ILE A 96 -2.56 -13.78 5.16
C ILE A 96 -2.33 -13.13 3.79
N MET A 97 -3.26 -13.32 2.84
CA MET A 97 -3.14 -12.72 1.51
C MET A 97 -3.15 -11.18 1.58
N ASN A 98 -4.07 -10.59 2.34
CA ASN A 98 -4.15 -9.14 2.49
C ASN A 98 -2.91 -8.56 3.18
N MET A 99 -2.36 -9.26 4.18
CA MET A 99 -1.10 -8.88 4.81
C MET A 99 0.06 -8.92 3.80
N ALA A 100 0.06 -9.89 2.87
CA ALA A 100 1.05 -9.94 1.81
C ALA A 100 0.89 -8.81 0.77
N LEU A 101 -0.33 -8.35 0.47
CA LEU A 101 -0.55 -7.16 -0.35
C LEU A 101 0.03 -5.90 0.30
N ILE A 102 -0.23 -5.70 1.59
CA ILE A 102 0.30 -4.58 2.37
C ILE A 102 1.83 -4.63 2.41
N PHE A 103 2.39 -5.81 2.67
CA PHE A 103 3.84 -6.03 2.66
C PHE A 103 4.45 -5.69 1.29
N ALA A 104 3.86 -6.16 0.21
CA ALA A 104 4.34 -5.93 -1.15
C ALA A 104 4.37 -4.44 -1.51
N GLY A 105 3.26 -3.73 -1.25
CA GLY A 105 3.20 -2.30 -1.54
C GLY A 105 4.17 -1.49 -0.66
N ALA A 106 4.29 -1.84 0.62
CA ALA A 106 5.23 -1.17 1.50
C ALA A 106 6.70 -1.40 1.07
N VAL A 107 7.05 -2.61 0.61
CA VAL A 107 8.36 -2.90 0.02
C VAL A 107 8.57 -2.10 -1.27
N GLY A 108 7.58 -2.05 -2.18
CA GLY A 108 7.68 -1.28 -3.43
C GLY A 108 8.04 0.18 -3.18
N ASN A 109 7.33 0.86 -2.28
CA ASN A 109 7.61 2.27 -1.93
C ASN A 109 8.94 2.48 -1.19
N ILE A 110 9.45 1.46 -0.49
CA ILE A 110 10.78 1.50 0.13
C ILE A 110 11.88 1.41 -0.93
N ILE A 111 11.72 0.57 -1.96
CA ILE A 111 12.72 0.48 -3.04
C ILE A 111 12.98 1.85 -3.65
N ASP A 112 11.91 2.59 -3.98
CA ASP A 112 12.03 3.96 -4.48
C ASP A 112 12.75 4.87 -3.48
N SER A 113 12.27 4.87 -2.23
CA SER A 113 12.77 5.77 -1.19
C SER A 113 14.24 5.52 -0.84
N THR A 114 14.71 4.30 -1.05
CA THR A 114 16.07 3.88 -0.69
C THR A 114 17.05 3.96 -1.84
N VAL A 115 16.65 3.59 -3.06
CA VAL A 115 17.58 3.35 -4.17
C VAL A 115 17.40 4.33 -5.34
N TYR A 116 16.19 4.83 -5.61
CA TYR A 116 15.95 5.63 -6.83
C TYR A 116 16.76 6.93 -6.87
N GLY A 117 16.94 7.58 -5.72
CA GLY A 117 17.79 8.76 -5.62
C GLY A 117 19.21 8.52 -6.14
N MET A 118 19.77 7.35 -5.81
CA MET A 118 21.11 6.94 -6.24
C MET A 118 21.11 6.52 -7.71
N ILE A 119 20.13 5.71 -8.13
CA ILE A 119 20.03 5.19 -9.51
C ILE A 119 19.92 6.34 -10.53
N TYR A 120 19.11 7.35 -10.21
CA TYR A 120 18.87 8.50 -11.09
C TYR A 120 19.75 9.72 -10.77
N GLY A 121 20.66 9.60 -9.79
CA GLY A 121 21.70 10.58 -9.53
C GLY A 121 21.26 11.90 -8.87
N TYR A 122 20.06 11.96 -8.30
CA TYR A 122 19.54 13.19 -7.67
C TYR A 122 19.64 13.23 -6.14
N ALA A 123 19.87 12.08 -5.48
CA ALA A 123 19.95 12.01 -4.03
C ALA A 123 20.76 10.80 -3.53
N PRO A 124 21.32 10.83 -2.30
CA PRO A 124 21.98 9.66 -1.72
C PRO A 124 20.96 8.58 -1.31
N VAL A 125 21.47 7.44 -0.82
CA VAL A 125 20.64 6.34 -0.28
C VAL A 125 19.68 6.88 0.79
N PHE A 126 18.47 6.32 0.84
CA PHE A 126 17.37 6.68 1.78
C PHE A 126 16.69 8.03 1.52
N GLN A 127 17.17 8.80 0.54
CA GLN A 127 16.65 10.12 0.17
C GLN A 127 15.91 10.11 -1.18
N GLY A 128 15.63 8.94 -1.74
CA GLY A 128 14.83 8.80 -2.96
C GLY A 128 13.38 9.22 -2.74
N ARG A 129 12.73 9.69 -3.81
CA ARG A 129 11.30 10.00 -3.81
C ARG A 129 10.51 8.82 -4.39
N VAL A 130 9.30 8.64 -3.88
CA VAL A 130 8.34 7.67 -4.38
C VAL A 130 7.75 8.20 -5.69
N VAL A 131 7.71 7.36 -6.72
CA VAL A 131 7.12 7.71 -8.01
C VAL A 131 5.63 7.40 -7.96
N ASP A 132 4.79 8.42 -8.15
CA ASP A 132 3.34 8.30 -8.24
C ASP A 132 2.87 8.70 -9.65
N MET A 133 1.82 8.04 -10.13
CA MET A 133 1.41 8.17 -11.53
C MET A 133 -0.09 8.14 -11.77
N PHE A 134 -0.86 7.36 -11.02
CA PHE A 134 -2.29 7.24 -11.28
C PHE A 134 -3.06 8.39 -10.67
N TYR A 135 -3.78 9.14 -11.50
CA TYR A 135 -4.57 10.28 -11.08
C TYR A 135 -5.98 10.24 -11.68
N PHE A 136 -6.98 10.19 -10.79
CA PHE A 136 -8.39 10.04 -11.15
C PHE A 136 -9.24 11.15 -10.53
N PRO A 137 -9.24 12.36 -11.13
CA PRO A 137 -10.11 13.45 -10.69
C PRO A 137 -11.54 13.21 -11.21
N ILE A 138 -12.27 12.30 -10.55
CA ILE A 138 -13.56 11.76 -11.05
C ILE A 138 -14.62 12.85 -11.16
N ILE A 139 -14.69 13.75 -10.17
CA ILE A 139 -15.65 14.86 -10.13
C ILE A 139 -14.87 16.15 -9.92
N ARG A 140 -15.01 17.07 -10.87
CA ARG A 140 -14.51 18.44 -10.78
C ARG A 140 -15.68 19.41 -10.87
N GLY A 141 -15.64 20.45 -10.05
CA GLY A 141 -16.63 21.52 -10.08
C GLY A 141 -16.20 22.66 -9.16
N THR A 142 -17.08 23.62 -8.96
CA THR A 142 -16.89 24.72 -8.01
C THR A 142 -17.98 24.63 -6.96
N PHE A 143 -17.63 24.87 -5.71
CA PHE A 143 -18.63 24.94 -4.64
C PHE A 143 -19.63 26.06 -4.93
N PRO A 144 -20.95 25.79 -4.79
CA PRO A 144 -21.97 26.81 -4.96
C PRO A 144 -21.79 27.99 -3.99
N SER A 145 -22.22 29.18 -4.41
CA SER A 145 -22.09 30.44 -3.65
C SER A 145 -22.75 30.40 -2.26
N TRP A 146 -23.67 29.48 -2.03
CA TRP A 146 -24.39 29.32 -0.76
C TRP A 146 -23.63 28.47 0.28
N VAL A 147 -22.50 27.86 -0.08
CA VAL A 147 -21.70 27.04 0.85
C VAL A 147 -20.86 27.95 1.77
N PRO A 148 -21.07 27.97 3.10
CA PRO A 148 -20.53 29.01 3.98
C PRO A 148 -19.00 29.12 4.01
N ILE A 149 -18.30 27.99 3.90
CA ILE A 149 -16.84 27.90 4.10
C ILE A 149 -16.08 27.82 2.77
N TRP A 150 -16.68 27.20 1.75
CA TRP A 150 -16.00 26.86 0.50
C TRP A 150 -16.60 27.55 -0.73
N ALA A 151 -17.53 28.50 -0.57
CA ALA A 151 -18.18 29.20 -1.69
C ALA A 151 -17.18 29.65 -2.76
N GLY A 152 -17.39 29.22 -4.01
CA GLY A 152 -16.56 29.59 -5.16
C GLY A 152 -15.19 28.91 -5.22
N GLN A 153 -14.82 28.06 -4.26
CA GLN A 153 -13.57 27.28 -4.33
C GLN A 153 -13.71 26.10 -5.29
N ASP A 154 -12.60 25.73 -5.91
CA ASP A 154 -12.51 24.52 -6.73
C ASP A 154 -12.69 23.27 -5.88
N PHE A 155 -13.59 22.40 -6.34
CA PHE A 155 -13.85 21.09 -5.78
C PHE A 155 -13.33 20.02 -6.73
N GLU A 156 -12.52 19.13 -6.17
CA GLU A 156 -12.09 17.92 -6.85
C GLU A 156 -12.26 16.72 -5.93
N PHE A 157 -13.14 15.80 -6.31
CA PHE A 157 -13.30 14.52 -5.65
C PHE A 157 -12.18 13.57 -6.09
N PHE A 158 -11.46 13.02 -5.11
CA PHE A 158 -10.32 12.11 -5.29
C PHE A 158 -9.07 12.79 -5.89
N ARG A 159 -8.50 13.73 -5.14
CA ARG A 159 -7.24 14.42 -5.44
C ARG A 159 -5.95 13.56 -5.38
N PRO A 160 -5.85 12.49 -4.56
CA PRO A 160 -4.59 11.77 -4.43
C PRO A 160 -4.09 11.19 -5.75
N ILE A 161 -2.80 11.37 -6.00
CA ILE A 161 -2.04 10.65 -7.02
C ILE A 161 -1.36 9.49 -6.31
N PHE A 162 -1.41 8.31 -6.89
CA PHE A 162 -0.94 7.09 -6.23
C PHE A 162 -0.29 6.13 -7.22
N ASN A 163 0.34 5.08 -6.71
CA ASN A 163 0.98 4.04 -7.51
C ASN A 163 0.39 2.64 -7.27
N VAL A 164 0.97 1.61 -7.89
CA VAL A 164 0.51 0.22 -7.74
C VAL A 164 0.71 -0.26 -6.30
N ALA A 165 1.84 0.10 -5.68
CA ALA A 165 2.11 -0.20 -4.27
C ALA A 165 1.05 0.38 -3.32
N ASP A 166 0.65 1.64 -3.48
CA ASP A 166 -0.39 2.27 -2.65
C ASP A 166 -1.76 1.61 -2.84
N SER A 167 -2.04 1.17 -4.07
CA SER A 167 -3.25 0.39 -4.40
C SER A 167 -3.26 -0.94 -3.64
N ALA A 168 -2.13 -1.65 -3.62
CA ALA A 168 -1.99 -2.92 -2.91
C ALA A 168 -2.16 -2.76 -1.39
N ILE A 169 -1.55 -1.73 -0.80
CA ILE A 169 -1.74 -1.39 0.62
C ILE A 169 -3.23 -1.10 0.89
N SER A 170 -3.83 -0.21 0.09
CA SER A 170 -5.23 0.21 0.27
C SER A 170 -6.19 -0.97 0.18
N VAL A 171 -6.07 -1.82 -0.85
CA VAL A 171 -6.92 -3.02 -0.99
C VAL A 171 -6.71 -3.98 0.17
N GLY A 172 -5.47 -4.24 0.58
CA GLY A 172 -5.16 -5.11 1.71
C GLY A 172 -5.80 -4.62 3.01
N VAL A 173 -5.66 -3.34 3.33
CA VAL A 173 -6.25 -2.73 4.54
C VAL A 173 -7.78 -2.76 4.49
N ILE A 174 -8.38 -2.31 3.39
CA ILE A 174 -9.85 -2.28 3.23
C ILE A 174 -10.42 -3.69 3.38
N MET A 175 -9.82 -4.69 2.74
CA MET A 175 -10.28 -6.07 2.83
C MET A 175 -10.16 -6.65 4.25
N ILE A 176 -9.14 -6.26 5.03
CA ILE A 176 -9.04 -6.65 6.45
C ILE A 176 -10.18 -6.04 7.26
N LEU A 177 -10.47 -4.75 7.06
CA LEU A 177 -11.53 -4.04 7.77
C LEU A 177 -12.93 -4.61 7.44
N LEU A 178 -13.21 -4.87 6.16
CA LEU A 178 -14.50 -5.41 5.73
C LEU A 178 -14.74 -6.83 6.25
N TYR A 179 -13.73 -7.69 6.27
CA TYR A 179 -13.85 -9.09 6.67
C TYR A 179 -13.33 -9.38 8.09
N GLN A 180 -13.18 -8.35 8.94
CA GLN A 180 -12.63 -8.48 10.29
C GLN A 180 -13.31 -9.59 11.11
N LYS A 181 -14.65 -9.65 11.09
CA LYS A 181 -15.43 -10.65 11.85
C LYS A 181 -15.16 -12.09 11.39
N ARG A 182 -14.85 -12.27 10.11
CA ARG A 182 -14.54 -13.58 9.53
C ARG A 182 -13.09 -13.97 9.78
N TYR A 183 -12.17 -13.01 9.74
CA TYR A 183 -10.74 -13.25 9.89
C TYR A 183 -10.33 -13.53 11.33
N PHE A 184 -11.04 -12.94 12.30
CA PHE A 184 -10.73 -13.04 13.72
C PHE A 184 -11.77 -13.81 14.53
N LYS A 185 -12.57 -14.68 13.89
CA LYS A 185 -13.51 -15.55 14.62
C LYS A 185 -12.70 -16.47 15.54
N HIS A 186 -12.89 -16.34 16.85
CA HIS A 186 -12.26 -17.20 17.85
C HIS A 186 -12.58 -18.66 17.51
N GLN A 187 -11.55 -19.47 17.30
CA GLN A 187 -11.72 -20.91 17.44
C GLN A 187 -11.83 -21.15 18.94
N GLU A 188 -13.04 -21.42 19.43
CA GLU A 188 -13.16 -22.02 20.76
C GLU A 188 -12.30 -23.28 20.74
N ILE A 189 -11.33 -23.34 21.65
CA ILE A 189 -10.58 -24.56 21.90
C ILE A 189 -11.62 -25.50 22.48
N GLU A 190 -12.12 -26.45 21.68
CA GLU A 190 -12.82 -27.62 22.21
C GLU A 190 -11.82 -28.30 23.15
N ILE A 191 -11.97 -28.04 24.45
CA ILE A 191 -11.30 -28.83 25.48
C ILE A 191 -11.95 -30.20 25.36
N SER A 192 -11.33 -31.12 24.62
CA SER A 192 -11.72 -32.51 24.64
C SER A 192 -11.60 -32.99 26.08
N SER A 193 -12.71 -33.00 26.81
CA SER A 193 -12.77 -33.57 28.15
C SER A 193 -12.39 -35.06 28.04
N PRO A 194 -11.33 -35.53 28.71
CA PRO A 194 -10.94 -36.95 28.66
C PRO A 194 -11.92 -37.90 29.38
N HIS A 195 -13.05 -37.39 29.89
CA HIS A 195 -13.81 -38.07 30.95
C HIS A 195 -15.19 -38.62 30.56
N SER A 196 -15.49 -38.85 29.28
CA SER A 196 -16.78 -39.43 28.87
C SER A 196 -16.75 -40.94 28.57
N GLU A 197 -15.61 -41.62 28.69
CA GLU A 197 -15.54 -43.10 28.61
C GLU A 197 -15.37 -43.73 30.00
N VAL A 198 -16.34 -43.54 30.90
CA VAL A 198 -16.47 -44.39 32.09
C VAL A 198 -17.95 -44.60 32.40
N LEU A 199 -18.35 -45.88 32.37
CA LEU A 199 -19.60 -46.50 32.85
C LEU A 199 -20.80 -46.52 31.89
N GLU A 200 -20.87 -47.56 31.08
CA GLU A 200 -22.02 -48.48 31.15
C GLU A 200 -21.46 -49.91 31.28
N GLU A 201 -21.80 -50.57 32.39
CA GLU A 201 -21.57 -51.99 32.66
C GLU A 201 -22.48 -52.89 31.81
#